data_AF-A0A524CAR9-F1
#
_entry.id   AF-A0A524CAR9-F1
#
_cell.length_a   1.000
_cell.length_b   1.000
_cell.length_c   1.000
_cell.angle_alpha   90.00
_cell.angle_beta   90.00
_cell.angle_gamma   90.00
#
_symmetry.space_group_name_H-M   'P 1'
#
loop_
_entity.id
_entity.type
_entity.pdbx_description
1 polymer ?
#
loop_
_entity_poly.entity_id
_entity_poly.type
_entity_poly.pdbx_seq_one_letter_code
_entity_poly.pdbx_strand_id
1 'polypeptide(L)'
;MSNSRALLMKKLLAICPICKKPIYGKDIDINTMDLSKISHWPVKYTHCHSHNGEHFHAITLYIDSNFSVRATEVSEFLKIQK
;
A
#
# COMPACT_ATOMS: atom_id res chain seq x y z
N MET A 1 -20.58 -7.51 7.00
CA MET A 1 -19.57 -7.23 5.96
C MET A 1 -19.64 -8.32 4.91
N SER A 2 -19.60 -8.02 3.61
CA SER A 2 -19.59 -9.07 2.58
C SER A 2 -18.31 -9.91 2.67
N ASN A 3 -18.40 -11.23 2.49
CA ASN A 3 -17.27 -12.16 2.61
C ASN A 3 -16.06 -11.75 1.75
N SER A 4 -16.30 -11.13 0.60
CA SER A 4 -15.25 -10.65 -0.31
C SER A 4 -14.40 -9.51 0.28
N ARG A 5 -14.97 -8.61 1.08
CA ARG A 5 -14.21 -7.52 1.70
C ARG A 5 -13.31 -8.01 2.83
N ALA A 6 -13.76 -9.01 3.59
CA ALA A 6 -12.94 -9.64 4.63
C ALA A 6 -11.72 -10.35 4.03
N LEU A 7 -11.86 -10.92 2.83
CA LEU A 7 -10.74 -11.52 2.08
C LEU A 7 -9.73 -10.46 1.63
N LEU A 8 -10.18 -9.31 1.13
CA LEU A 8 -9.29 -8.23 0.71
C LEU A 8 -8.43 -7.69 1.87
N MET A 9 -8.97 -7.59 3.08
CA MET A 9 -8.21 -7.19 4.27
C MET A 9 -7.03 -8.11 4.59
N LYS A 10 -7.17 -9.41 4.28
CA LYS A 10 -6.14 -10.43 4.53
C LYS A 10 -5.25 -10.68 3.31
N LYS A 11 -5.58 -10.10 2.15
CA LYS A 11 -4.82 -10.24 0.92
C LYS A 11 -3.45 -9.59 1.09
N LEU A 12 -2.40 -10.35 0.82
CA LEU A 12 -1.05 -9.80 0.67
C LEU A 12 -1.01 -8.99 -0.64
N LEU A 13 -0.68 -7.72 -0.53
CA LEU A 13 -0.66 -6.78 -1.65
C LEU A 13 0.75 -6.62 -2.21
N ALA A 14 1.73 -6.45 -1.33
CA ALA A 14 3.13 -6.31 -1.69
C ALA A 14 4.02 -6.72 -0.52
N ILE A 15 5.31 -6.93 -0.82
CA ILE A 15 6.37 -7.01 0.19
C ILE A 15 7.26 -5.80 -0.04
N CYS A 16 7.50 -5.00 1.00
CA CYS A 16 8.35 -3.84 0.87
C CYS A 16 9.78 -4.26 0.47
N PRO A 17 10.36 -3.73 -0.61
CA PRO A 17 11.69 -4.17 -1.05
C PRO A 17 12.81 -3.67 -0.13
N ILE A 18 12.59 -2.59 0.64
CA ILE A 18 13.54 -2.08 1.65
C ILE A 18 13.53 -3.00 2.88
N CYS A 19 12.46 -2.94 3.67
CA CYS A 19 12.44 -3.57 5.00
C CYS A 19 11.83 -4.98 5.06
N LYS A 20 11.42 -5.52 3.89
CA LYS A 20 10.76 -6.83 3.75
C LYS A 20 9.44 -6.97 4.51
N LYS A 21 8.84 -5.86 4.96
CA LYS A 21 7.51 -5.88 5.58
C LYS A 21 6.47 -6.38 4.57
N PRO A 22 5.71 -7.43 4.89
CA PRO A 22 4.53 -7.78 4.11
C PRO A 22 3.42 -6.75 4.35
N ILE A 23 2.83 -6.26 3.27
CA ILE A 23 1.77 -5.24 3.28
C ILE A 23 0.48 -5.90 2.84
N TYR A 24 -0.50 -5.87 3.73
CA TYR A 24 -1.81 -6.47 3.53
C TYR A 24 -2.87 -5.40 3.27
N GLY A 25 -4.04 -5.80 2.77
CA GLY A 25 -5.17 -4.89 2.57
C GLY A 25 -5.61 -4.14 3.83
N LYS A 26 -5.39 -4.72 5.02
CA LYS A 26 -5.62 -4.05 6.32
C LYS A 26 -4.65 -2.89 6.59
N ASP A 27 -3.44 -2.92 6.05
CA ASP A 27 -2.41 -1.90 6.32
C ASP A 27 -2.66 -0.62 5.51
N ILE A 28 -3.43 -0.73 4.42
CA ILE A 28 -3.82 0.38 3.55
C ILE A 28 -5.30 0.78 3.69
N ASP A 29 -6.00 0.13 4.63
CA ASP A 29 -7.43 0.27 4.90
C ASP A 29 -8.30 0.33 3.63
N ILE A 30 -8.21 -0.73 2.82
CA ILE A 30 -8.96 -0.86 1.54
C ILE A 30 -10.47 -0.64 1.69
N ASN A 31 -11.01 -0.80 2.90
CA ASN A 31 -12.43 -0.67 3.16
C ASN A 31 -12.89 0.79 3.24
N THR A 32 -11.99 1.71 3.60
CA THR A 32 -12.30 3.15 3.68
C THR A 32 -12.00 3.89 2.38
N MET A 33 -11.45 3.21 1.37
CA MET A 33 -11.33 3.78 0.03
C MET A 33 -12.70 4.05 -0.59
N ASP A 34 -12.98 5.34 -0.78
CA ASP A 34 -14.17 5.81 -1.48
C ASP A 34 -14.00 5.63 -2.99
N LEU A 35 -14.55 4.52 -3.50
CA LEU A 35 -14.45 4.16 -4.91
C LEU A 35 -15.13 5.18 -5.85
N SER A 36 -16.06 5.99 -5.34
CA SER A 36 -16.74 7.00 -6.16
C SER A 36 -15.81 8.15 -6.58
N LYS A 37 -14.71 8.34 -5.85
CA LYS A 37 -13.69 9.37 -6.14
C LYS A 37 -12.63 8.90 -7.13
N ILE A 38 -12.67 7.64 -7.55
CA ILE A 38 -11.69 7.06 -8.47
C ILE A 38 -12.17 7.30 -9.91
N SER A 39 -11.51 8.21 -10.61
CA SER A 39 -11.79 8.51 -12.03
C SER A 39 -11.02 7.62 -13.01
N HIS A 40 -9.90 7.03 -12.58
CA HIS A 40 -9.07 6.17 -13.41
C HIS A 40 -8.33 5.10 -12.61
N TRP A 41 -7.98 4.01 -13.28
CA TRP A 41 -7.16 2.92 -12.75
C TRP A 41 -5.83 2.81 -13.52
N PRO A 42 -4.73 2.34 -12.89
CA PRO A 42 -4.61 2.01 -11.47
C PRO A 42 -4.60 3.25 -10.57
N VAL A 43 -5.04 3.08 -9.32
CA VAL A 43 -4.96 4.11 -8.27
C VAL A 43 -3.63 4.00 -7.55
N LYS A 44 -3.02 5.16 -7.27
CA LYS A 44 -1.81 5.24 -6.47
C LYS A 44 -2.18 5.33 -4.98
N TYR A 45 -1.58 4.48 -4.15
CA TYR A 45 -1.69 4.55 -2.70
C TYR A 45 -0.32 4.48 -2.06
N THR A 46 0.04 5.47 -1.24
CA THR A 46 1.35 5.52 -0.57
C THR A 46 1.23 5.11 0.89
N HIS A 47 1.96 4.09 1.29
CA HIS A 47 2.04 3.58 2.65
C HIS A 47 3.42 3.88 3.26
N CYS A 48 3.45 4.75 4.27
CA CYS A 48 4.67 5.07 5.00
C CYS A 48 4.84 4.13 6.20
N HIS A 49 6.02 3.54 6.35
CA HIS A 49 6.29 2.59 7.42
C HIS A 49 7.79 2.47 7.75
N SER A 50 8.06 1.83 8.89
CA SER A 50 9.37 1.29 9.25
C SER A 50 9.19 -0.15 9.74
N HIS A 51 10.19 -0.99 9.53
CA HIS A 51 10.20 -2.39 9.95
C HIS A 51 11.64 -2.91 10.02
N ASN A 52 11.91 -3.91 10.85
CA ASN A 52 13.22 -4.54 10.98
C ASN A 52 14.40 -3.58 11.21
N GLY A 53 14.16 -2.46 11.90
CA GLY A 53 15.21 -1.46 12.18
C GLY A 53 15.57 -0.57 10.98
N GLU A 54 14.95 -0.77 9.82
CA GLU A 54 15.12 0.12 8.67
C GLU A 54 14.54 1.50 8.92
N HIS A 55 15.13 2.51 8.28
CA HIS A 55 14.68 3.88 8.34
C HIS A 55 13.23 4.01 7.84
N PHE A 56 12.52 5.04 8.29
CA PHE A 56 11.16 5.31 7.83
C PHE A 56 11.19 5.57 6.32
N HIS A 57 10.31 4.94 5.55
CA HIS A 57 10.24 5.05 4.08
C HIS A 57 8.80 4.88 3.61
N ALA A 58 8.56 5.23 2.35
CA ALA A 58 7.26 5.12 1.71
C ALA A 58 7.31 4.09 0.57
N ILE A 59 6.25 3.30 0.45
CA ILE A 59 5.99 2.48 -0.72
C ILE A 59 4.66 2.92 -1.35
N THR A 60 4.72 3.23 -2.63
CA THR A 60 3.56 3.55 -3.45
C THR A 60 3.13 2.29 -4.19
N LEU A 61 1.88 1.89 -3.97
CA LEU A 61 1.22 0.76 -4.63
C LEU A 61 0.33 1.28 -5.75
N TYR A 62 0.40 0.64 -6.92
CA TYR A 62 -0.49 0.90 -8.04
C TYR A 62 -1.57 -0.18 -8.09
N ILE A 63 -2.73 0.10 -7.51
CA ILE A 63 -3.81 -0.86 -7.28
C ILE A 63 -4.82 -0.77 -8.43
N ASP A 64 -5.18 -1.90 -9.03
CA ASP A 64 -6.21 -1.98 -10.09
C ASP A 64 -7.64 -2.16 -9.53
N SER A 65 -8.63 -2.18 -10.42
CA SER A 65 -10.05 -2.35 -10.05
C SER A 65 -10.36 -3.70 -9.40
N ASN A 66 -9.45 -4.67 -9.48
CA ASN A 66 -9.54 -5.98 -8.82
C ASN A 66 -8.76 -6.00 -7.49
N PHE A 67 -8.36 -4.83 -6.99
CA PHE A 67 -7.53 -4.66 -5.81
C PHE A 67 -6.23 -5.48 -5.86
N SER A 68 -5.65 -5.62 -7.06
CA SER A 68 -4.36 -6.25 -7.28
C SER A 68 -3.30 -5.18 -7.53
N VAL A 69 -2.11 -5.38 -6.98
CA VAL A 69 -0.99 -4.45 -7.16
C VAL A 69 -0.33 -4.74 -8.51
N ARG A 70 -0.30 -3.75 -9.39
CA ARG A 70 0.28 -3.83 -10.74
C ARG A 70 1.74 -3.38 -10.79
N ALA A 71 2.10 -2.46 -9.90
CA ALA A 71 3.45 -1.93 -9.75
C ALA A 71 3.67 -1.41 -8.33
N THR A 72 4.93 -1.30 -7.95
CA THR A 72 5.36 -0.67 -6.70
C THR A 72 6.50 0.30 -6.97
N GLU A 73 6.48 1.42 -6.26
CA GLU A 73 7.56 2.40 -6.25
C GLU A 73 7.94 2.67 -4.80
N VAL A 74 9.21 2.93 -4.54
CA VAL A 74 9.69 3.21 -3.19
C VAL A 74 10.32 4.59 -3.15
N SER A 75 10.06 5.30 -2.06
CA SER A 75 10.64 6.60 -1.79
C SER A 75 11.29 6.57 -0.42
N GLU A 76 12.58 6.85 -0.40
CA GLU A 76 13.33 7.07 0.83
C GLU A 76 13.18 8.54 1.23
N PHE A 77 12.98 8.81 2.52
CA PHE A 77 12.95 10.18 3.01
C PHE A 77 14.38 10.67 3.21
N LEU A 78 14.89 11.45 2.26
CA LEU A 78 16.14 12.18 2.42
C LEU A 78 15.98 13.24 3.52
N LYS A 79 16.61 13.00 4.68
CA LYS A 79 16.64 13.97 5.77
C LYS A 79 17.66 15.06 5.42
N ILE A 80 17.21 16.15 4.79
CA ILE A 80 18.04 17.35 4.64
C ILE A 80 18.05 18.08 5.99
N GLN A 81 19.03 17.76 6.85
CA GLN A 81 19.31 18.57 8.04
C GLN A 81 20.28 19.69 7.62
N LYS A 82 19.88 20.95 7.89
CA LYS A 82 20.77 22.12 7.80
C LYS A 82 21.69 22.18 9.01
#